data_AF-A0AAN7PMJ4-F1
#
_entry.id   AF-A0AAN7PMJ4-F1
#
_cell.length_a   1.000
_cell.length_b   1.000
_cell.length_c   1.000
_cell.angle_alpha   90.00
_cell.angle_beta   90.00
_cell.angle_gamma   90.00
#
_symmetry.space_group_name_H-M   'P 1'
#
loop_
_entity.id
_entity.type
_entity.pdbx_description
1 polymer ?
#
loop_
_entity_poly.entity_id
_entity_poly.type
_entity_poly.pdbx_seq_one_letter_code
_entity_poly.pdbx_strand_id
1 'polypeptide(L)'
;MKAREARRKSKYIKRKLFPKTDGNYGPDVVNFVADLEQNLYQEKVKTFLHDLHAVDKQKIFQETVLQYKSNFWQTERKKRITSSSFGKICSVATKFGLENEEIAISLFEKQLGKLVQKKWIDN
;
A
#
# COMPACT_ATOMS: atom_id res chain seq x y z
N MET A 1 -24.70 6.62 -41.88
CA MET A 1 -23.85 6.60 -40.67
C MET A 1 -24.69 6.17 -39.46
N LYS A 2 -24.72 4.87 -39.19
CA LYS A 2 -25.22 4.28 -37.96
C LYS A 2 -24.13 4.43 -36.89
N ALA A 3 -24.49 4.94 -35.72
CA ALA A 3 -23.88 4.68 -34.40
C ALA A 3 -24.14 5.87 -33.47
N ARG A 4 -25.39 6.32 -33.36
CA ARG A 4 -25.82 7.03 -32.16
C ARG A 4 -26.14 5.93 -31.14
N GLU A 5 -25.06 5.42 -30.57
CA GLU A 5 -25.01 4.23 -29.73
C GLU A 5 -26.11 4.28 -28.67
N ALA A 6 -26.94 3.23 -28.68
CA ALA A 6 -27.84 2.92 -27.60
C ALA A 6 -27.03 2.78 -26.31
N ARG A 7 -26.96 3.86 -25.52
CA ARG A 7 -26.53 3.84 -24.12
C ARG A 7 -27.51 2.96 -23.35
N ARG A 8 -27.31 1.64 -23.42
CA ARG A 8 -27.86 0.69 -22.45
C ARG A 8 -27.40 1.19 -21.10
N LYS A 9 -28.32 1.76 -20.31
CA LYS A 9 -28.11 1.99 -18.88
C LYS A 9 -27.91 0.62 -18.25
N SER A 10 -26.66 0.14 -18.23
CA SER A 10 -26.26 -0.97 -17.39
C SER A 10 -26.73 -0.61 -15.99
N LYS A 11 -27.70 -1.36 -15.45
CA LYS A 11 -28.07 -1.31 -14.03
C LYS A 11 -26.86 -1.87 -13.29
N TYR A 12 -25.84 -1.04 -13.09
CA TYR A 12 -24.70 -1.41 -12.27
C TYR A 12 -25.25 -1.69 -10.88
N ILE A 13 -25.08 -2.92 -10.40
CA ILE A 13 -25.34 -3.26 -9.01
C ILE A 13 -24.33 -2.42 -8.23
N LYS A 14 -24.83 -1.43 -7.46
CA LYS A 14 -24.00 -0.65 -6.55
C LYS A 14 -23.41 -1.61 -5.53
N ARG A 15 -22.15 -2.01 -5.71
CA ARG A 15 -21.38 -2.66 -4.63
C ARG A 15 -21.34 -1.66 -3.47
N LYS A 16 -21.55 -2.13 -2.24
CA LYS A 16 -21.36 -1.27 -1.06
C LYS A 16 -19.97 -0.67 -1.16
N LEU A 17 -19.87 0.67 -1.13
CA LEU A 17 -18.61 1.41 -1.28
C LEU A 17 -17.56 1.00 -0.23
N PHE A 18 -18.00 0.39 0.87
CA PHE A 18 -17.16 -0.10 1.93
C PHE A 18 -17.53 -1.56 2.22
N PRO A 19 -16.61 -2.52 2.02
CA PRO A 19 -16.74 -3.83 2.65
C PRO A 19 -16.87 -3.64 4.16
N LYS A 20 -17.67 -4.48 4.83
CA LYS A 20 -17.60 -4.55 6.30
C LYS A 20 -16.16 -4.90 6.67
N THR A 21 -15.64 -4.29 7.73
CA THR A 21 -14.32 -4.63 8.27
C THR A 21 -14.27 -6.13 8.49
N ASP A 22 -13.21 -6.77 7.98
CA ASP A 22 -12.96 -8.19 8.21
C ASP A 22 -12.88 -8.42 9.73
N GLY A 23 -13.35 -9.57 10.22
CA GLY A 23 -13.28 -9.91 11.65
C GLY A 23 -11.85 -9.96 12.18
N ASN A 24 -10.88 -9.98 11.27
CA ASN A 24 -9.44 -10.00 11.52
C ASN A 24 -8.75 -8.65 11.26
N TYR A 25 -9.50 -7.57 10.98
CA TYR A 25 -8.90 -6.25 10.75
C TYR A 25 -8.69 -5.51 12.07
N GLY A 26 -7.46 -5.58 12.58
CA GLY A 26 -7.02 -4.87 13.79
C GLY A 26 -6.46 -5.82 14.84
N PRO A 27 -5.73 -5.29 15.85
CA PRO A 27 -5.25 -6.11 16.95
C PRO A 27 -6.42 -6.67 17.76
N ASP A 28 -6.27 -7.91 18.24
CA ASP A 28 -7.23 -8.50 19.18
C ASP A 28 -7.30 -7.67 20.45
N VAL A 29 -8.46 -7.04 20.68
CA VAL A 29 -8.70 -6.15 21.82
C VAL A 29 -8.44 -6.85 23.17
N VAL A 30 -8.59 -8.18 23.20
CA VAL A 30 -8.41 -9.02 24.39
C VAL A 30 -6.92 -9.26 24.71
N ASN A 31 -6.06 -9.36 23.69
CA ASN A 31 -4.64 -9.69 23.84
C ASN A 31 -3.73 -8.52 23.45
N PHE A 32 -4.22 -7.29 23.62
CA PHE A 32 -3.49 -6.10 23.22
C PHE A 32 -2.23 -5.92 24.07
N VAL A 33 -1.07 -6.20 23.47
CA VAL A 33 0.24 -5.85 24.01
C VAL A 33 0.66 -4.56 23.30
N ALA A 34 0.84 -3.48 24.07
CA ALA A 34 1.33 -2.23 23.51
C ALA A 34 2.80 -2.38 23.12
N ASP A 35 3.16 -1.98 21.90
CA ASP A 35 4.55 -1.99 21.41
C ASP A 35 5.46 -0.99 22.16
N LEU A 36 4.88 -0.08 22.95
CA LEU A 36 5.59 0.98 23.64
C LEU A 36 5.03 1.19 25.04
N GLU A 37 5.92 1.43 26.00
CA GLU A 37 5.53 1.79 27.35
C GLU A 37 4.77 3.12 27.38
N GLN A 38 3.76 3.21 28.26
CA GLN A 38 2.84 4.34 28.32
C GLN A 38 3.56 5.67 28.57
N ASN A 39 4.55 5.71 29.47
CA ASN A 39 5.27 6.93 29.79
C ASN A 39 6.06 7.45 28.59
N LEU A 40 6.80 6.55 27.93
CA LEU A 40 7.57 6.86 26.72
C LEU A 40 6.67 7.30 25.56
N TYR A 41 5.49 6.70 25.44
CA TYR A 41 4.47 7.14 24.48
C TYR A 41 4.04 8.59 24.74
N GLN A 42 3.71 8.94 25.98
CA GLN A 42 3.29 10.30 26.33
C GLN A 42 4.38 11.34 26.05
N GLU A 43 5.65 11.01 26.34
CA GLU A 43 6.78 11.87 26.00
C GLU A 43 6.90 12.09 24.50
N LYS A 44 6.87 11.02 23.70
CA LYS A 44 6.94 11.12 22.24
C LYS A 44 5.77 11.90 21.65
N VAL A 45 4.58 11.78 22.22
CA VAL A 45 3.40 12.56 21.81
C VAL A 45 3.65 14.04 22.08
N LYS A 46 4.15 14.40 23.27
CA LYS A 46 4.44 15.80 23.61
C LYS A 46 5.50 16.40 22.68
N THR A 47 6.60 15.70 22.44
CA THR A 47 7.66 16.18 21.53
C THR A 47 7.12 16.34 20.12
N PHE A 48 6.36 15.36 19.63
CA PHE A 48 5.76 15.42 18.29
C PHE A 48 4.82 16.60 18.13
N LEU A 49 3.94 16.85 19.11
CA LEU A 49 3.01 17.98 19.07
C LEU A 49 3.75 19.32 19.13
N HIS A 50 4.77 19.42 19.98
CA HIS A 50 5.62 20.61 20.05
C HIS A 50 6.26 20.91 18.69
N ASP A 51 6.87 19.89 18.07
CA ASP A 51 7.50 20.02 16.76
C ASP A 51 6.49 20.39 15.69
N LEU A 52 5.30 19.78 15.71
CA LEU A 52 4.20 20.09 14.79
C LEU A 52 3.73 21.54 14.91
N HIS A 53 3.72 22.10 16.13
CA HIS A 53 3.38 23.49 16.38
C HIS A 53 4.50 24.46 15.96
N ALA A 54 5.76 24.06 16.10
CA ALA A 54 6.92 24.87 15.71
C ALA A 54 7.15 24.91 14.19
N VAL A 55 6.50 24.03 13.42
CA VAL A 55 6.66 23.94 11.97
C VAL A 55 6.01 25.12 11.25
N ASP A 56 6.80 25.77 10.38
CA ASP A 56 6.33 26.81 9.48
C ASP A 56 5.55 26.22 8.30
N LYS A 57 4.22 26.37 8.36
CA LYS A 57 3.28 25.91 7.34
C LYS A 57 3.47 26.62 6.01
N GLN A 58 3.84 27.90 6.01
CA GLN A 58 4.01 28.67 4.77
C GLN A 58 5.24 28.21 4.02
N LYS A 59 6.34 27.95 4.74
CA LYS A 59 7.56 27.39 4.16
C LYS A 59 7.31 26.02 3.52
N ILE A 60 6.65 25.10 4.23
CA ILE A 60 6.29 23.79 3.66
C ILE A 60 5.44 23.95 2.40
N PHE A 61 4.46 24.86 2.42
CA PHE A 61 3.62 25.12 1.25
C PHE A 61 4.44 25.63 0.07
N GLN A 62 5.32 26.61 0.27
CA GLN A 62 6.17 27.14 -0.80
C GLN A 62 7.11 26.07 -1.38
N GLU A 63 7.71 25.24 -0.53
CA GLU A 63 8.62 24.16 -0.94
C GLU A 63 7.90 23.03 -1.70
N THR A 64 6.64 22.76 -1.35
CA THR A 64 5.85 21.63 -1.89
C THR A 64 4.84 22.02 -2.97
N VAL A 65 4.60 23.33 -3.20
CA VAL A 65 3.60 23.85 -4.16
C VAL A 65 3.78 23.30 -5.57
N LEU A 66 5.03 23.18 -6.01
CA LEU A 66 5.35 22.69 -7.36
C LEU A 66 5.25 21.16 -7.47
N GLN A 67 5.07 20.45 -6.35
CA GLN A 67 4.97 18.99 -6.27
C GLN A 67 6.00 18.29 -7.18
N TYR A 68 5.55 17.56 -8.20
CA TYR A 68 6.42 16.82 -9.12
C TYR A 68 7.39 17.71 -9.93
N LYS A 69 7.05 18.99 -10.12
CA LYS A 69 7.87 19.98 -10.82
C LYS A 69 8.93 20.60 -9.90
N SER A 70 8.88 20.36 -8.59
CA SER A 70 9.91 20.80 -7.66
C SER A 70 11.14 19.91 -7.78
N ASN A 71 12.32 20.52 -7.96
CA ASN A 71 13.60 19.80 -7.92
C ASN A 71 13.80 19.12 -6.56
N PHE A 72 13.35 19.77 -5.47
CA PHE A 72 13.44 19.22 -4.11
C PHE A 72 12.59 17.95 -3.94
N TRP A 73 11.38 17.93 -4.50
CA TRP A 73 10.53 16.74 -4.48
C TRP A 73 11.17 15.56 -5.24
N GLN A 74 11.81 15.85 -6.38
CA GLN A 74 12.50 14.83 -7.17
C GLN A 74 13.75 14.29 -6.46
N THR A 75 14.55 15.16 -5.82
CA THR A 75 15.74 14.73 -5.05
C THR A 75 15.34 13.88 -3.85
N GLU A 76 14.30 14.26 -3.11
CA GLU A 76 13.79 13.48 -1.98
C GLU A 76 13.22 12.12 -2.43
N ARG A 77 12.45 12.07 -3.52
CA ARG A 77 11.93 10.81 -4.06
C ARG A 77 13.02 9.87 -4.57
N LYS A 78 14.14 10.38 -5.10
CA LYS A 78 15.28 9.54 -5.52
C LYS A 78 15.95 8.82 -4.35
N LYS A 79 15.90 9.37 -3.14
CA LYS A 79 16.47 8.75 -1.93
C LYS A 79 15.62 7.59 -1.38
N ARG A 80 14.35 7.47 -1.79
CA ARG A 80 13.38 6.57 -1.18
C ARG A 80 12.89 5.52 -2.18
N ILE A 81 12.64 4.31 -1.71
CA ILE A 81 11.89 3.34 -2.51
C ILE A 81 10.43 3.80 -2.56
N THR A 82 10.00 4.22 -3.74
CA THR A 82 8.62 4.66 -3.96
C THR A 82 7.72 3.46 -4.19
N SER A 83 6.45 3.53 -3.78
CA SER A 83 5.48 2.44 -3.97
C SER A 83 5.41 1.96 -5.43
N SER A 84 5.46 2.89 -6.39
CA SER A 84 5.52 2.58 -7.83
C SER A 84 6.80 1.89 -8.30
N SER A 85 7.91 2.04 -7.55
CA SER A 85 9.21 1.41 -7.81
C SER A 85 9.38 0.11 -7.02
N PHE A 86 8.68 -0.05 -5.91
CA PHE A 86 8.82 -1.19 -5.00
C PHE A 86 8.57 -2.51 -5.74
N GLY A 87 7.48 -2.60 -6.52
CA GLY A 87 7.18 -3.80 -7.30
C GLY A 87 8.25 -4.16 -8.34
N LYS A 88 8.96 -3.17 -8.91
CA LYS A 88 10.05 -3.41 -9.87
C LYS A 88 11.34 -3.89 -9.21
N ILE A 89 11.58 -3.47 -7.97
CA ILE A 89 12.75 -3.90 -7.19
C ILE A 89 12.50 -5.32 -6.66
N CYS A 90 11.30 -5.57 -6.13
CA CYS A 90 10.91 -6.87 -5.60
C CYS A 90 10.58 -7.91 -6.68
N SER A 91 10.40 -7.52 -7.94
CA SER A 91 10.18 -8.46 -9.04
C SER A 91 11.43 -9.23 -9.46
N VAL A 92 12.61 -8.89 -8.93
CA VAL A 92 13.79 -9.72 -9.10
C VAL A 92 13.67 -10.89 -8.13
N ALA A 93 13.17 -12.02 -8.63
CA ALA A 93 13.12 -13.24 -7.86
C ALA A 93 14.55 -13.64 -7.46
N THR A 94 14.77 -13.86 -6.16
CA THR A 94 16.04 -14.39 -5.67
C THR A 94 16.22 -15.81 -6.20
N LYS A 95 17.47 -16.26 -6.39
CA LYS A 95 17.77 -17.62 -6.84
C LYS A 95 17.04 -18.68 -5.98
N PHE A 96 17.07 -18.49 -4.66
CA PHE A 96 16.35 -19.34 -3.71
C PHE A 96 14.82 -19.30 -3.93
N GLY A 97 14.25 -18.12 -4.20
CA GLY A 97 12.82 -17.98 -4.50
C GLY A 97 12.39 -18.73 -5.77
N LEU A 98 13.22 -18.70 -6.82
CA LEU A 98 12.96 -19.44 -8.07
C LEU A 98 13.04 -20.95 -7.86
N GLU A 99 14.06 -21.43 -7.13
CA GLU A 99 14.24 -22.87 -6.86
C GLU A 99 13.11 -23.47 -6.03
N ASN A 100 12.46 -22.66 -5.18
CA ASN A 100 11.40 -23.12 -4.26
C ASN A 100 9.99 -22.70 -4.68
N GLU A 101 9.82 -22.11 -5.87
CA GLU A 101 8.53 -21.57 -6.33
C GLU A 101 7.48 -22.69 -6.47
N GLU A 102 7.85 -23.82 -7.06
CA GLU A 102 6.93 -24.96 -7.25
C GLU A 102 6.49 -25.58 -5.92
N ILE A 103 7.40 -25.66 -4.95
CA ILE A 103 7.13 -26.17 -3.61
C ILE A 103 6.12 -25.24 -2.91
N ALA A 104 6.33 -23.92 -3.00
CA ALA A 104 5.44 -22.92 -2.43
C ALA A 104 4.03 -22.95 -3.06
N ILE A 105 3.94 -23.10 -4.39
CA ILE A 105 2.65 -23.23 -5.09
C ILE A 105 1.91 -24.48 -4.59
N SER A 106 2.58 -25.63 -4.53
CA SER A 106 1.94 -26.88 -4.11
C SER A 106 1.40 -26.82 -2.67
N LEU A 107 2.15 -26.18 -1.77
CA LEU A 107 1.73 -25.95 -0.38
C LEU A 107 0.52 -25.02 -0.31
N PHE A 108 0.54 -23.93 -1.06
CA PHE A 108 -0.54 -22.95 -1.10
C PHE A 108 -1.86 -23.58 -1.61
N GLU A 109 -1.79 -24.33 -2.72
CA GLU A 109 -2.95 -25.00 -3.30
C GLU A 109 -3.56 -26.04 -2.34
N LYS A 110 -2.70 -26.79 -1.64
CA LYS A 110 -3.11 -27.77 -0.63
C LYS A 110 -3.77 -27.12 0.58
N GLN A 111 -3.27 -25.98 1.03
CA GLN A 111 -3.76 -25.29 2.24
C GLN A 111 -5.07 -24.54 1.99
N LEU A 112 -5.22 -23.90 0.82
CA LEU A 112 -6.36 -23.03 0.53
C LEU A 112 -7.38 -23.65 -0.43
N GLY A 113 -7.10 -24.82 -1.00
CA GLY A 113 -7.98 -25.52 -1.93
C GLY A 113 -8.27 -24.76 -3.22
N LYS A 114 -7.41 -23.79 -3.57
CA LYS A 114 -7.54 -22.93 -4.75
C LYS A 114 -6.32 -23.10 -5.62
N LEU A 115 -6.55 -23.34 -6.92
CA LEU A 115 -5.50 -23.44 -7.91
C LEU A 115 -4.87 -22.07 -8.19
N VAL A 116 -3.54 -22.02 -8.25
CA VAL A 116 -2.78 -20.83 -8.59
C VAL A 116 -2.76 -20.68 -10.11
N GLN A 117 -3.15 -19.50 -10.61
CA GLN A 117 -2.99 -19.19 -12.03
C GLN A 117 -1.51 -18.96 -12.33
N LYS A 118 -0.87 -19.93 -12.99
CA LYS A 118 0.46 -19.73 -13.58
C LYS A 118 0.34 -18.67 -14.67
N LYS A 119 1.16 -17.61 -14.61
CA LYS A 119 1.17 -16.56 -15.64
C LYS A 119 1.51 -17.18 -17.00
N TRP A 120 0.84 -16.67 -18.04
CA TRP A 120 1.26 -16.86 -19.42
C TRP A 120 2.64 -16.24 -19.59
N ILE A 121 3.63 -17.08 -19.87
CA ILE A 121 4.91 -16.64 -20.43
C ILE A 121 4.65 -16.53 -21.93
N ASP A 122 4.23 -15.34 -22.37
CA ASP A 122 4.28 -15.03 -23.80
C ASP A 122 5.75 -14.74 -24.16
N ASN A 123 6.19 -15.39 -25.24
CA ASN A 123 7.52 -15.30 -25.84
C ASN A 123 7.97 -13.87 -26.15
#